data_AF-A0A4R6T3V0-F1
#
_entry.id   AF-A0A4R6T3V0-F1
#
_cell.length_a   1.000
_cell.length_b   1.000
_cell.length_c   1.000
_cell.angle_alpha   90.00
_cell.angle_beta   90.00
_cell.angle_gamma   90.00
#
_symmetry.space_group_name_H-M   'P 1'
#
loop_
_entity.id
_entity.type
_entity.pdbx_description
1 polymer ?
#
loop_
_entity_poly.entity_id
_entity_poly.type
_entity_poly.pdbx_seq_one_letter_code
_entity_poly.pdbx_strand_id
1 'polypeptide(L)'
;MILHVKNMVCDRCILIVNQQMQNLGFRVEEISLGKVTIHPDPNAAQLQDIASAFHVLGFELIDKEKDQLVEQIKNEVINFVHYSDLNEVKHSLMHLIAERLNKDYSYLSRLFSDTEGLTIERYIIQQKIEKVKELLEYGELNLNEISYKMGYSSNAHLSAQFKLVTGIAPSKYKSSANLSRRSLDKL
;
A
#
# COMPACT_ATOMS: atom_id res chain seq x y z
N MET A 1 8.54 -21.10 7.49
CA MET A 1 7.85 -20.14 8.36
C MET A 1 7.35 -18.95 7.54
N ILE A 2 6.19 -18.40 7.86
CA ILE A 2 5.68 -17.16 7.25
C ILE A 2 6.09 -15.98 8.13
N LEU A 3 6.75 -14.99 7.54
CA LEU A 3 7.08 -13.72 8.19
C LEU A 3 6.20 -12.61 7.63
N HIS A 4 5.69 -11.76 8.52
CA HIS A 4 4.91 -10.59 8.17
C HIS A 4 5.78 -9.35 8.26
N VAL A 5 5.76 -8.53 7.20
CA VAL A 5 6.72 -7.44 7.00
C VAL A 5 5.97 -6.12 6.77
N LYS A 6 6.20 -5.14 7.64
CA LYS A 6 5.66 -3.79 7.49
C LYS A 6 6.44 -3.00 6.46
N ASN A 7 5.79 -2.01 5.85
CA ASN A 7 6.38 -1.04 4.90
C ASN A 7 6.82 -1.66 3.56
N MET A 8 6.35 -2.87 3.24
CA MET A 8 6.56 -3.48 1.92
C MET A 8 5.47 -3.03 0.95
N VAL A 9 5.73 -1.93 0.23
CA VAL A 9 4.71 -1.19 -0.54
C VAL A 9 4.82 -1.31 -2.06
N CYS A 10 5.88 -1.94 -2.59
CA CYS A 10 6.04 -2.12 -4.03
C CYS A 10 6.92 -3.32 -4.43
N ASP A 11 6.97 -3.61 -5.74
CA ASP A 11 7.80 -4.69 -6.31
C ASP A 11 9.28 -4.56 -5.98
N ARG A 12 9.77 -3.31 -5.82
CA ARG A 12 11.16 -3.09 -5.38
C ARG A 12 11.36 -3.53 -3.93
N CYS A 13 10.37 -3.33 -3.05
CA CYS A 13 10.45 -3.85 -1.69
C CYS A 13 10.50 -5.39 -1.69
N ILE A 14 9.69 -6.04 -2.53
CA ILE A 14 9.72 -7.52 -2.72
C ILE A 14 11.12 -7.98 -3.13
N LEU A 15 11.73 -7.33 -4.13
CA LEU A 15 13.09 -7.64 -4.58
C LEU A 15 14.12 -7.51 -3.45
N ILE A 16 14.06 -6.41 -2.69
CA ILE A 16 15.00 -6.16 -1.60
C ILE A 16 14.80 -7.19 -0.48
N VAL A 17 13.58 -7.45 -0.05
CA VAL A 17 13.28 -8.45 0.99
C VAL A 17 13.75 -9.84 0.55
N ASN A 18 13.46 -10.25 -0.68
CA ASN A 18 13.92 -11.53 -1.22
C ASN A 18 15.46 -11.62 -1.22
N GLN A 19 16.15 -10.58 -1.68
CA GLN A 19 17.61 -10.54 -1.69
C GLN A 19 18.19 -10.62 -0.26
N GLN A 20 17.59 -9.93 0.70
CA GLN A 20 18.02 -10.00 2.10
C GLN A 20 17.83 -11.39 2.71
N MET A 21 16.71 -12.06 2.44
CA MET A 21 16.48 -13.42 2.92
C MET A 21 17.54 -14.38 2.37
N GLN A 22 17.84 -14.28 1.07
CA GLN A 22 18.88 -15.10 0.44
C GLN A 22 20.27 -14.82 1.02
N ASN A 23 20.62 -13.55 1.25
CA ASN A 23 21.89 -13.16 1.87
C ASN A 23 22.06 -13.71 3.29
N LEU A 24 20.95 -13.83 4.04
CA LEU A 24 20.93 -14.42 5.38
C LEU A 24 20.85 -15.96 5.35
N GLY A 25 20.89 -16.57 4.16
CA GLY A 25 20.95 -18.02 3.98
C GLY A 25 19.58 -18.72 3.94
N PHE A 26 18.48 -17.98 3.79
CA PHE A 26 17.13 -18.53 3.69
C PHE A 26 16.70 -18.70 2.24
N ARG A 27 16.03 -19.82 1.95
CA ARG A 27 15.29 -20.00 0.70
C ARG A 27 13.92 -19.36 0.83
N VAL A 28 13.59 -18.46 -0.09
CA VAL A 28 12.25 -17.88 -0.22
C VAL A 28 11.41 -18.81 -1.09
N GLU A 29 10.29 -19.29 -0.54
CA GLU A 29 9.34 -20.15 -1.25
C GLU A 29 8.24 -19.33 -1.90
N GLU A 30 7.75 -18.30 -1.22
CA GLU A 30 6.73 -17.38 -1.71
C GLU A 30 6.97 -15.98 -1.12
N ILE A 31 6.70 -14.94 -1.91
CA ILE A 31 6.79 -13.55 -1.45
C ILE A 31 5.73 -12.69 -2.14
N SER A 32 5.05 -11.85 -1.36
CA SER A 32 4.06 -10.88 -1.82
C SER A 32 4.02 -9.70 -0.83
N LEU A 33 3.35 -8.59 -1.15
CA LEU A 33 3.31 -7.42 -0.25
C LEU A 33 2.88 -7.80 1.17
N GLY A 34 3.72 -7.41 2.14
CA GLY A 34 3.61 -7.74 3.56
C GLY A 34 3.95 -9.16 4.01
N LYS A 35 4.29 -10.10 3.13
CA LYS A 35 4.50 -11.51 3.52
C LYS A 35 5.68 -12.15 2.78
N VAL A 36 6.48 -12.92 3.51
CA VAL A 36 7.52 -13.77 2.93
C VAL A 36 7.53 -15.13 3.62
N THR A 37 7.46 -16.20 2.83
CA THR A 37 7.52 -17.59 3.29
C THR A 37 8.93 -18.11 3.06
N ILE A 38 9.60 -18.54 4.13
CA ILE A 38 11.00 -18.96 4.10
C ILE A 38 11.22 -20.38 4.65
N HIS A 39 12.30 -21.01 4.19
CA HIS A 39 12.81 -22.28 4.69
C HIS A 39 14.36 -22.26 4.75
N PRO A 40 15.01 -22.85 5.78
CA PRO A 40 14.40 -23.47 6.98
C PRO A 40 13.78 -22.43 7.92
N ASP A 41 13.04 -22.91 8.93
CA ASP A 41 12.50 -22.04 9.97
C ASP A 41 13.65 -21.40 10.78
N PRO A 42 13.66 -20.07 10.95
CA PRO A 42 14.70 -19.38 11.71
C PRO A 42 14.60 -19.69 13.20
N ASN A 43 15.75 -19.80 13.87
CA ASN A 43 15.80 -19.77 15.33
C ASN A 43 15.72 -18.32 15.86
N ALA A 44 15.70 -18.15 17.19
CA ALA A 44 15.56 -16.83 17.82
C ALA A 44 16.68 -15.84 17.46
N ALA A 45 17.93 -16.29 17.36
CA ALA A 45 19.05 -15.43 16.97
C ALA A 45 18.93 -14.99 15.50
N GLN A 46 18.56 -15.92 14.62
CA GLN A 46 18.32 -15.61 13.20
C GLN A 46 17.14 -14.67 12.99
N LEU A 47 16.06 -14.80 13.77
CA LEU A 47 14.95 -13.84 13.75
C LEU A 47 15.40 -12.43 14.14
N GLN A 48 16.31 -12.31 15.11
CA GLN A 48 16.89 -11.03 15.51
C GLN A 48 17.79 -10.43 14.41
N ASP A 49 18.56 -11.27 13.72
CA ASP A 49 19.38 -10.85 12.58
C ASP A 49 18.50 -10.35 11.43
N ILE A 50 17.42 -11.08 11.11
CA ILE A 50 16.42 -10.67 10.12
C ILE A 50 15.80 -9.32 10.51
N ALA A 51 15.32 -9.19 11.74
CA ALA A 51 14.71 -7.94 12.23
C ALA A 51 15.67 -6.76 12.10
N SER A 52 16.95 -6.95 12.45
CA SER A 52 17.98 -5.92 12.38
C SER A 52 18.28 -5.51 10.93
N ALA A 53 18.43 -6.49 10.03
CA ALA A 53 18.64 -6.25 8.60
C ALA A 53 17.45 -5.52 7.96
N PHE A 54 16.24 -5.91 8.31
CA PHE A 54 15.01 -5.26 7.84
C PHE A 54 14.90 -3.82 8.33
N HIS A 55 15.21 -3.58 9.60
CA HIS A 55 15.15 -2.23 10.18
C HIS A 55 16.07 -1.24 9.45
N VAL A 56 17.29 -1.65 9.10
CA VAL A 56 18.25 -0.82 8.33
C VAL A 56 17.69 -0.43 6.96
N LEU A 57 16.84 -1.27 6.38
CA LEU A 57 16.23 -1.06 5.06
C LEU A 57 14.85 -0.39 5.13
N GLY A 58 14.37 -0.05 6.34
CA GLY A 58 13.08 0.60 6.57
C GLY A 58 11.90 -0.36 6.70
N PHE A 59 12.14 -1.67 6.83
CA PHE A 59 11.13 -2.68 7.09
C PHE A 59 11.05 -3.04 8.57
N GLU A 60 9.93 -3.64 8.99
CA GLU A 60 9.71 -4.09 10.36
C GLU A 60 9.04 -5.47 10.34
N LEU A 61 9.48 -6.39 11.19
CA LEU A 61 8.77 -7.66 11.39
C LEU A 61 7.56 -7.45 12.29
N ILE A 62 6.44 -8.08 11.95
CA ILE A 62 5.18 -7.95 12.69
C ILE A 62 4.81 -9.27 13.35
N ASP A 63 4.75 -9.28 14.67
CA ASP A 63 4.42 -10.48 15.44
C ASP A 63 2.96 -10.52 15.90
N LYS A 64 2.34 -9.36 16.14
CA LYS A 64 0.96 -9.29 16.66
C LYS A 64 -0.04 -9.48 15.54
N GLU A 65 -0.96 -10.43 15.71
CA GLU A 65 -2.01 -10.74 14.70
C GLU A 65 -2.83 -9.51 14.28
N LYS A 66 -3.14 -8.60 15.22
CA LYS A 66 -3.87 -7.36 14.93
C LYS A 66 -3.08 -6.45 13.99
N ASP A 67 -1.80 -6.26 14.26
CA ASP A 67 -0.91 -5.41 13.46
C ASP A 67 -0.69 -6.05 12.08
N GLN A 68 -0.58 -7.38 12.01
CA GLN A 68 -0.49 -8.12 10.76
C GLN A 68 -1.75 -7.95 9.90
N LEU A 69 -2.93 -7.93 10.52
CA LEU A 69 -4.18 -7.72 9.80
C LEU A 69 -4.31 -6.29 9.30
N VAL A 70 -3.91 -5.29 10.09
CA VAL A 70 -3.85 -3.89 9.65
C VAL A 70 -2.92 -3.72 8.46
N GLU A 71 -1.72 -4.32 8.50
CA GLU A 71 -0.79 -4.27 7.38
C GLU A 71 -1.35 -4.98 6.14
N GLN A 72 -2.06 -6.10 6.30
CA GLN A 72 -2.75 -6.76 5.20
C GLN A 72 -3.81 -5.87 4.55
N ILE A 73 -4.60 -5.12 5.34
CA ILE A 73 -5.55 -4.12 4.79
C ILE A 73 -4.78 -3.08 3.96
N LYS A 74 -3.66 -2.56 4.47
CA LYS A 74 -2.83 -1.57 3.75
C LYS A 74 -2.32 -2.11 2.42
N ASN A 75 -1.81 -3.33 2.42
CA ASN A 75 -1.26 -3.98 1.23
C ASN A 75 -2.33 -4.27 0.18
N GLU A 76 -3.53 -4.70 0.59
CA GLU A 76 -4.65 -4.87 -0.34
C GLU A 76 -5.07 -3.55 -0.98
N VAL A 77 -5.14 -2.46 -0.20
CA VAL A 77 -5.40 -1.13 -0.76
C VAL A 77 -4.33 -0.72 -1.75
N ILE A 78 -3.05 -0.93 -1.43
CA ILE A 78 -1.93 -0.63 -2.33
C ILE A 78 -2.05 -1.45 -3.63
N ASN A 79 -2.33 -2.75 -3.52
CA ASN A 79 -2.53 -3.64 -4.66
C ASN A 79 -3.65 -3.14 -5.58
N PHE A 80 -4.82 -2.79 -5.02
CA PHE A 80 -5.93 -2.28 -5.83
C PHE A 80 -5.60 -0.93 -6.46
N VAL A 81 -5.03 0.01 -5.71
CA VAL A 81 -4.85 1.39 -6.18
C VAL A 81 -3.70 1.53 -7.18
N HIS A 82 -2.61 0.79 -6.99
CA HIS A 82 -1.37 1.00 -7.77
C HIS A 82 -1.14 -0.05 -8.85
N TYR A 83 -1.74 -1.25 -8.72
CA TYR A 83 -1.49 -2.39 -9.59
C TYR A 83 -2.76 -2.94 -10.28
N SER A 84 -3.90 -2.28 -10.13
CA SER A 84 -5.16 -2.64 -10.81
C SER A 84 -5.75 -1.46 -11.57
N ASP A 85 -6.68 -1.72 -12.50
CA ASP A 85 -7.52 -0.68 -13.10
C ASP A 85 -8.82 -0.53 -12.31
N LEU A 86 -8.99 0.59 -11.60
CA LEU A 86 -10.14 0.77 -10.71
C LEU A 86 -11.45 1.02 -11.46
N ASN A 87 -11.39 1.27 -12.77
CA ASN A 87 -12.60 1.36 -13.58
C ASN A 87 -13.25 -0.02 -13.81
N GLU A 88 -12.47 -1.10 -13.82
CA GLU A 88 -12.98 -2.46 -14.02
C GLU A 88 -13.55 -3.08 -12.73
N VAL A 89 -13.35 -2.39 -11.61
CA VAL A 89 -13.77 -2.83 -10.29
C VAL A 89 -15.26 -2.57 -10.10
N LYS A 90 -16.06 -3.65 -10.10
CA LYS A 90 -17.53 -3.61 -10.03
C LYS A 90 -18.09 -3.42 -8.60
N HIS A 91 -17.29 -3.73 -7.59
CA HIS A 91 -17.66 -3.63 -6.18
C HIS A 91 -16.81 -2.57 -5.48
N SER A 92 -17.24 -2.09 -4.31
CA SER A 92 -16.39 -1.17 -3.54
C SER A 92 -15.09 -1.88 -3.13
N LEU A 93 -13.98 -1.13 -3.10
CA LEU A 93 -12.69 -1.69 -2.64
C LEU A 93 -12.82 -2.27 -1.23
N MET A 94 -13.65 -1.66 -0.37
CA MET A 94 -13.94 -2.18 0.97
C MET A 94 -14.53 -3.59 0.93
N HIS A 95 -15.48 -3.85 0.04
CA HIS A 95 -16.07 -5.17 -0.13
C HIS A 95 -15.03 -6.19 -0.59
N LEU A 96 -14.22 -5.82 -1.59
CA LEU A 96 -13.17 -6.71 -2.11
C LEU A 96 -12.08 -7.01 -1.08
N ILE A 97 -11.70 -6.04 -0.26
CA ILE A 97 -10.73 -6.23 0.84
C ILE A 97 -11.31 -7.17 1.89
N ALA A 98 -12.56 -6.98 2.29
CA ALA A 98 -13.24 -7.85 3.25
C ALA A 98 -13.32 -9.30 2.74
N GLU A 99 -13.63 -9.48 1.45
CA GLU A 99 -13.67 -10.79 0.79
C GLU A 99 -12.28 -11.45 0.76
N ARG A 100 -11.25 -10.73 0.30
CA ARG A 100 -9.87 -11.25 0.22
C ARG A 100 -9.31 -11.64 1.58
N LEU A 101 -9.63 -10.89 2.63
CA LEU A 101 -9.19 -11.17 3.99
C LEU A 101 -10.09 -12.18 4.71
N ASN A 102 -11.22 -12.57 4.12
CA ASN A 102 -12.23 -13.43 4.71
C ASN A 102 -12.66 -12.93 6.11
N LYS A 103 -12.94 -11.62 6.22
CA LYS A 103 -13.35 -10.94 7.46
C LYS A 103 -14.53 -10.01 7.20
N ASP A 104 -15.31 -9.78 8.25
CA ASP A 104 -16.39 -8.80 8.20
C ASP A 104 -15.85 -7.36 8.13
N TYR A 105 -16.49 -6.55 7.28
CA TYR A 105 -16.10 -5.15 7.07
C TYR A 105 -16.15 -4.32 8.37
N SER A 106 -17.16 -4.51 9.23
CA SER A 106 -17.30 -3.73 10.45
C SER A 106 -16.15 -3.99 11.42
N TYR A 107 -15.64 -5.23 11.44
CA TYR A 107 -14.46 -5.59 12.21
C TYR A 107 -13.21 -4.94 11.64
N LEU A 108 -12.97 -5.05 10.34
CA LEU A 108 -11.80 -4.44 9.68
C LEU A 108 -11.77 -2.93 9.83
N SER A 109 -12.92 -2.27 9.65
CA SER A 109 -13.05 -0.82 9.74
C SER A 109 -12.74 -0.29 11.15
N ARG A 110 -13.25 -0.96 12.20
CA ARG A 110 -12.94 -0.62 13.60
C ARG A 110 -11.47 -0.86 13.91
N LEU A 111 -10.95 -2.05 13.60
CA LEU A 111 -9.56 -2.40 13.86
C LEU A 111 -8.58 -1.41 13.22
N PHE A 112 -8.81 -1.08 11.94
CA PHE A 112 -7.96 -0.15 11.21
C PHE A 112 -8.04 1.25 11.81
N SER A 113 -9.25 1.75 12.09
CA SER A 113 -9.42 3.10 12.65
C SER A 113 -8.81 3.24 14.05
N ASP A 114 -8.96 2.22 14.90
CA ASP A 114 -8.39 2.20 16.25
C ASP A 114 -6.85 2.18 16.22
N THR A 115 -6.25 1.56 15.18
CA THR A 115 -4.79 1.40 15.07
C THR A 115 -4.14 2.59 14.35
N GLU A 116 -4.74 3.06 13.25
CA GLU A 116 -4.15 4.06 12.35
C GLU A 116 -4.69 5.48 12.60
N GLY A 117 -5.73 5.64 13.41
CA GLY A 117 -6.35 6.94 13.69
C GLY A 117 -7.10 7.54 12.50
N LEU A 118 -7.32 6.77 11.43
CA LEU A 118 -8.07 7.17 10.24
C LEU A 118 -8.83 5.97 9.65
N THR A 119 -9.91 6.23 8.91
CA THR A 119 -10.71 5.15 8.32
C THR A 119 -10.07 4.57 7.05
N ILE A 120 -10.41 3.33 6.71
CA ILE A 120 -9.87 2.69 5.50
C ILE A 120 -10.27 3.48 4.23
N GLU A 121 -11.46 4.09 4.19
CA GLU A 121 -11.88 4.94 3.06
C GLU A 121 -10.97 6.18 2.92
N ARG A 122 -10.59 6.80 4.05
CA ARG A 122 -9.63 7.93 4.02
C ARG A 122 -8.25 7.46 3.54
N TYR A 123 -7.82 6.28 3.97
CA TYR A 123 -6.57 5.69 3.49
C TYR A 123 -6.59 5.42 1.98
N ILE A 124 -7.67 4.84 1.45
CA ILE A 124 -7.87 4.65 0.00
C ILE A 124 -7.78 5.98 -0.73
N ILE A 125 -8.44 7.03 -0.22
CA ILE A 125 -8.40 8.35 -0.86
C ILE A 125 -6.95 8.86 -0.89
N GLN A 126 -6.20 8.75 0.21
CA GLN A 126 -4.79 9.18 0.24
C GLN A 126 -3.94 8.41 -0.78
N GLN A 127 -4.09 7.08 -0.84
CA GLN A 127 -3.41 6.23 -1.82
C GLN A 127 -3.75 6.60 -3.26
N LYS A 128 -5.04 6.81 -3.56
CA LYS A 128 -5.50 7.25 -4.88
C LYS A 128 -4.91 8.60 -5.27
N ILE A 129 -4.83 9.55 -4.32
CA ILE A 129 -4.25 10.86 -4.60
C ILE A 129 -2.75 10.78 -4.86
N GLU A 130 -1.99 9.98 -4.10
CA GLU A 130 -0.56 9.78 -4.43
C GLU A 130 -0.37 9.11 -5.81
N LYS A 131 -1.24 8.17 -6.19
CA LYS A 131 -1.22 7.60 -7.55
C LYS A 131 -1.57 8.63 -8.63
N VAL A 132 -2.55 9.50 -8.37
CA VAL A 132 -2.89 10.60 -9.29
C VAL A 132 -1.71 11.55 -9.45
N LYS A 133 -1.00 11.89 -8.36
CA LYS A 133 0.22 12.71 -8.44
C LYS A 133 1.27 12.06 -9.33
N GLU A 134 1.54 10.78 -9.14
CA GLU A 134 2.46 10.01 -10.00
C GLU A 134 2.06 10.06 -11.48
N LEU A 135 0.79 9.80 -11.79
CA LEU A 135 0.29 9.83 -13.18
C LEU A 135 0.37 11.23 -13.81
N LEU A 136 0.13 12.29 -13.03
CA LEU A 136 0.28 13.68 -13.49
C LEU A 136 1.75 14.03 -13.77
N GLU A 137 2.67 13.50 -12.96
CA GLU A 137 4.13 13.69 -13.10
C GLU A 137 4.68 12.99 -14.35
N TYR A 138 4.24 11.76 -14.62
CA TYR A 138 4.63 11.05 -15.85
C TYR A 138 4.08 11.74 -17.10
N GLY A 139 2.88 12.32 -17.00
CA GLY A 139 2.33 13.17 -18.06
C GLY A 139 1.83 12.42 -19.29
N GLU A 140 1.82 11.09 -19.26
CA GLU A 140 1.32 10.22 -20.34
C GLU A 140 -0.21 10.24 -20.46
N LEU A 141 -0.91 10.50 -19.34
CA LEU A 141 -2.36 10.55 -19.28
C LEU A 141 -2.86 11.97 -19.01
N ASN A 142 -3.99 12.32 -19.63
CA ASN A 142 -4.73 13.53 -19.32
C ASN A 142 -5.68 13.32 -18.11
N LEU A 143 -6.26 14.41 -17.59
CA LEU A 143 -7.07 14.34 -16.37
C LEU A 143 -8.35 13.49 -16.53
N ASN A 144 -8.93 13.40 -17.74
CA ASN A 144 -10.06 12.51 -18.02
C ASN A 144 -9.65 11.05 -17.87
N GLU A 145 -8.53 10.67 -18.49
CA GLU A 145 -8.02 9.30 -18.45
C GLU A 145 -7.64 8.90 -17.02
N ILE A 146 -6.99 9.80 -16.27
CA ILE A 146 -6.67 9.56 -14.86
C ILE A 146 -7.95 9.43 -14.03
N SER A 147 -8.95 10.29 -14.22
CA SER A 147 -10.23 10.18 -13.53
C SER A 147 -10.89 8.83 -13.77
N TYR A 148 -10.93 8.40 -15.03
CA TYR A 148 -11.50 7.12 -15.43
C TYR A 148 -10.74 5.95 -14.81
N LYS A 149 -9.41 5.87 -15.02
CA LYS A 149 -8.54 4.81 -14.49
C LYS A 149 -8.63 4.67 -12.96
N MET A 150 -8.77 5.79 -12.27
CA MET A 150 -8.87 5.82 -10.81
C MET A 150 -10.31 5.63 -10.31
N GLY A 151 -11.28 5.31 -11.17
CA GLY A 151 -12.66 5.03 -10.79
C GLY A 151 -13.41 6.22 -10.20
N TYR A 152 -13.08 7.46 -10.61
CA TYR A 152 -13.85 8.64 -10.25
C TYR A 152 -14.97 8.89 -11.28
N SER A 153 -16.15 9.24 -10.79
CA SER A 153 -17.33 9.49 -11.64
C SER A 153 -17.17 10.66 -12.63
N SER A 154 -16.23 11.58 -12.39
CA SER A 154 -15.94 12.70 -13.29
C SER A 154 -14.62 13.38 -12.92
N ASN A 155 -14.06 14.15 -13.85
CA ASN A 155 -12.91 15.03 -13.57
C ASN A 155 -13.19 16.03 -12.46
N ALA A 156 -14.43 16.51 -12.35
CA ALA A 156 -14.83 17.44 -11.31
C ALA A 156 -14.71 16.77 -9.93
N HIS A 157 -15.16 15.52 -9.82
CA HIS A 157 -15.02 14.72 -8.60
C HIS A 157 -13.54 14.48 -8.27
N LEU A 158 -12.72 14.02 -9.23
CA LEU A 158 -11.28 13.85 -9.01
C LEU A 158 -10.63 15.18 -8.58
N SER A 159 -10.93 16.29 -9.25
CA SER A 159 -10.34 17.59 -8.96
C SER A 159 -10.72 18.11 -7.58
N ALA A 160 -11.98 17.94 -7.17
CA ALA A 160 -12.45 18.31 -5.84
C ALA A 160 -11.74 17.48 -4.76
N GLN A 161 -11.65 16.15 -4.95
CA GLN A 161 -10.98 15.26 -4.01
C GLN A 161 -9.48 15.55 -3.91
N PHE A 162 -8.83 15.77 -5.05
CA PHE A 162 -7.41 16.11 -5.11
C PHE A 162 -7.12 17.43 -4.39
N LYS A 163 -7.94 18.46 -4.62
CA LYS A 163 -7.79 19.75 -3.93
C LYS A 163 -8.08 19.65 -2.43
N LEU A 164 -9.04 18.84 -2.02
CA LEU A 164 -9.32 18.58 -0.61
C LEU A 164 -8.13 17.97 0.12
N VAL A 165 -7.42 17.04 -0.53
CA VAL A 165 -6.28 16.33 0.08
C VAL A 165 -4.98 17.13 -0.02
N THR A 166 -4.73 17.80 -1.14
CA THR A 166 -3.44 18.45 -1.42
C THR A 166 -3.45 19.97 -1.19
N GLY A 167 -4.62 20.57 -1.03
CA GLY A 167 -4.80 22.03 -0.96
C GLY A 167 -4.77 22.76 -2.31
N ILE A 168 -4.41 22.09 -3.42
CA ILE A 168 -4.29 22.71 -4.75
C ILE A 168 -4.97 21.88 -5.84
N ALA A 169 -5.33 22.52 -6.96
CA ALA A 169 -5.96 21.83 -8.08
C ALA A 169 -4.94 20.97 -8.87
N PRO A 170 -5.37 19.87 -9.52
CA PRO A 170 -4.47 19.02 -10.33
C PRO A 170 -3.66 19.78 -11.39
N SER A 171 -4.28 20.74 -12.07
CA SER A 171 -3.61 21.57 -13.08
C SER A 171 -2.47 22.41 -12.49
N LYS A 172 -2.68 22.95 -11.28
CA LYS A 172 -1.67 23.70 -10.54
C LYS A 172 -0.56 22.79 -9.99
N TYR A 173 -0.91 21.58 -9.55
CA TYR A 173 0.08 20.58 -9.15
C TYR A 173 1.02 20.25 -10.33
N LYS A 174 0.46 19.94 -11.51
CA LYS A 174 1.22 19.61 -12.72
C LYS A 174 2.17 20.73 -13.18
N SER A 175 1.81 21.99 -12.99
CA SER A 175 2.67 23.13 -13.37
C SER A 175 3.68 23.55 -12.31
N SER A 176 3.64 22.96 -11.11
CA SER A 176 4.54 23.32 -10.01
C SER A 176 5.89 22.61 -10.17
N ALA A 177 7.00 23.35 -10.03
CA ALA A 177 8.35 22.79 -10.11
C ALA A 177 8.75 21.94 -8.87
N ASN A 178 8.00 22.04 -7.77
CA ASN A 178 8.17 21.23 -6.56
C ASN A 178 7.00 20.26 -6.41
N LEU A 179 7.10 19.11 -7.06
CA LEU A 179 6.16 18.01 -6.94
C LEU A 179 6.52 17.21 -5.69
N SER A 180 5.73 17.36 -4.62
CA SER A 180 5.95 16.62 -3.37
C SER A 180 5.00 15.42 -3.27
N ARG A 181 5.48 14.26 -3.70
CA ARG A 181 4.86 12.97 -3.35
C ARG A 181 5.26 12.53 -1.95
N ARG A 182 4.32 11.90 -1.26
CA ARG A 182 4.60 11.18 -0.01
C ARG A 182 4.90 9.74 -0.35
N SER A 183 5.89 9.15 0.31
CA SER A 183 6.14 7.72 0.16
C SER A 183 4.97 6.92 0.76
N LEU A 184 4.62 5.80 0.13
CA LEU A 184 3.41 5.05 0.47
C LEU A 184 3.47 4.43 1.87
N ASP A 185 4.68 4.15 2.38
CA ASP A 185 4.93 3.67 3.74
C ASP A 185 4.74 4.76 4.82
N LYS A 186 4.59 6.02 4.41
CA LYS A 186 4.36 7.18 5.29
C LYS A 186 2.93 7.73 5.19
N LEU A 187 2.04 7.04 4.48
CA LEU A 187 0.61 7.32 4.45
C LEU A 187 -0.08 6.60 5.60
#